data_AF-A0A0S2M3H0-F1
#
_entry.id   AF-A0A0S2M3H0-F1
#
_cell.length_a   1.000
_cell.length_b   1.000
_cell.length_c   1.000
_cell.angle_alpha   90.00
_cell.angle_beta   90.00
_cell.angle_gamma   90.00
#
_symmetry.space_group_name_H-M   'P 1'
#
loop_
_entity.id
_entity.type
_entity.pdbx_description
1 polymer ?
#
loop_
_entity_poly.entity_id
_entity_poly.type
_entity_poly.pdbx_seq_one_letter_code
_entity_poly.pdbx_strand_id
1 'polypeptide(L)'
;MSTKKCPECQAPFEQRRTTQLYCSATCSGRSRERRRRDARRATARATNQTLVALEHASGNARLLNAEKQHLRSLKSGTSVILTKSQETVLARDRIIDDQRTQLHLLATKYFDQSSQLAESKAECVELKLEVSRILKDRRADLQDLMQIAVRMLQLTDHLGIPLDRPTAEIFHRRGWNTKIAAESR
;
A
#
# COMPACT_ATOMS: atom_id res chain seq x y z
N MET A 1 -26.60 -104.22 30.32
CA MET A 1 -26.74 -102.97 31.12
C MET A 1 -25.70 -101.98 30.60
N SER A 2 -26.10 -100.79 30.11
CA SER A 2 -25.17 -99.80 29.53
C SER A 2 -24.67 -98.84 30.62
N THR A 3 -23.43 -99.00 31.07
CA THR A 3 -22.79 -98.08 32.02
C THR A 3 -22.37 -96.79 31.33
N LYS A 4 -22.91 -95.64 31.76
CA LYS A 4 -22.50 -94.31 31.24
C LYS A 4 -21.53 -93.64 32.20
N LYS A 5 -20.62 -92.79 31.70
CA LYS A 5 -19.69 -91.98 32.52
C LYS A 5 -20.34 -90.65 32.88
N CYS A 6 -20.20 -90.23 34.14
CA CYS A 6 -20.63 -88.92 34.59
C CYS A 6 -19.74 -87.81 34.01
N PRO A 7 -20.26 -86.75 33.37
CA PRO A 7 -19.42 -85.70 32.78
C PRO A 7 -18.65 -84.84 33.80
N GLU A 8 -19.04 -84.84 35.09
CA GLU A 8 -18.35 -84.04 36.12
C GLU A 8 -17.26 -84.80 36.89
N CYS A 9 -17.48 -86.07 37.21
CA CYS A 9 -16.53 -86.88 37.99
C CYS A 9 -15.98 -88.10 37.23
N GLN A 10 -16.43 -88.31 35.99
CA GLN A 10 -16.04 -89.41 35.10
C GLN A 10 -16.31 -90.83 35.61
N ALA A 11 -16.92 -90.98 36.79
CA ALA A 11 -17.29 -92.26 37.35
C ALA A 11 -18.34 -92.98 36.49
N PRO A 12 -18.23 -94.31 36.30
CA PRO A 12 -19.25 -95.12 35.64
C PRO A 12 -20.48 -95.25 36.55
N PHE A 13 -21.68 -95.14 36.00
CA PHE A 13 -22.94 -95.36 36.71
C PHE A 13 -24.02 -95.98 35.83
N GLU A 14 -24.97 -96.66 36.45
CA GLU A 14 -26.16 -97.20 35.79
C GLU A 14 -27.31 -96.21 35.87
N GLN A 15 -27.86 -95.85 34.71
CA GLN A 15 -28.99 -94.94 34.63
C GLN A 15 -30.26 -95.63 35.12
N ARG A 16 -30.90 -95.10 36.17
CA ARG A 16 -32.20 -95.59 36.64
C ARG A 16 -33.37 -95.02 35.85
N ARG A 17 -33.13 -93.92 35.11
CA ARG A 17 -34.09 -93.26 34.22
C ARG A 17 -33.38 -92.83 32.95
N THR A 18 -34.06 -92.89 31.81
CA THR A 18 -33.50 -92.53 30.50
C THR A 18 -32.96 -91.09 30.44
N THR A 19 -33.49 -90.19 31.27
CA THR A 19 -33.09 -88.77 31.38
C THR A 19 -31.98 -88.48 32.41
N GLN A 20 -31.46 -89.50 33.12
CA GLN A 20 -30.48 -89.30 34.18
C GLN A 20 -29.06 -89.10 33.64
N LEU A 21 -28.57 -87.86 33.58
CA LEU A 21 -27.27 -87.52 32.97
C LEU A 21 -26.06 -87.60 33.91
N TYR A 22 -26.27 -87.68 35.23
CA TYR A 22 -25.21 -87.64 36.24
C TYR A 22 -25.31 -88.80 37.22
N CYS A 23 -24.17 -89.26 37.74
CA CYS A 23 -24.10 -90.38 38.69
C CYS A 23 -24.73 -90.08 40.05
N SER A 24 -24.84 -88.80 40.42
CA SER A 24 -25.43 -88.37 41.69
C SER A 24 -26.05 -86.97 41.60
N ALA A 25 -26.92 -86.65 42.56
CA ALA A 25 -27.47 -85.31 42.72
C ALA A 25 -26.36 -84.27 42.94
N THR A 26 -25.30 -84.62 43.67
CA THR A 26 -24.11 -83.76 43.88
C THR A 26 -23.36 -83.43 42.59
N CYS A 27 -23.16 -84.39 41.70
CA CYS A 27 -22.53 -84.13 40.39
C CYS A 27 -23.43 -83.27 39.49
N SER A 28 -24.75 -83.51 39.52
CA SER A 28 -25.71 -82.65 38.81
C SER A 28 -25.71 -81.21 39.33
N GLY A 29 -25.56 -81.04 40.65
CA GLY A 29 -25.46 -79.74 41.32
C GLY A 29 -24.18 -79.00 40.96
N ARG A 30 -23.02 -79.69 40.95
CA ARG A 30 -21.74 -79.10 40.51
C ARG A 30 -21.78 -78.64 39.06
N SER A 31 -22.39 -79.40 38.15
CA SER A 31 -22.52 -78.99 36.75
C SER A 31 -23.45 -77.78 36.58
N ARG A 32 -24.59 -77.76 37.30
CA ARG A 32 -25.48 -76.60 37.32
C ARG A 32 -24.79 -75.35 37.87
N GLU A 33 -24.00 -75.49 38.93
CA GLU A 33 -23.23 -74.40 39.53
C GLU A 33 -22.12 -73.89 38.59
N ARG A 34 -21.40 -74.80 37.91
CA ARG A 34 -20.40 -74.43 36.88
C ARG A 34 -21.04 -73.63 35.75
N ARG A 35 -22.17 -74.11 35.19
CA ARG A 35 -22.93 -73.38 34.16
C ARG A 35 -23.42 -72.01 34.64
N ARG A 36 -23.89 -71.92 35.90
CA ARG A 36 -24.28 -70.62 36.49
C ARG A 36 -23.10 -69.68 36.62
N ARG A 37 -21.92 -70.17 37.02
CA ARG A 37 -20.69 -69.36 37.09
C ARG A 37 -20.22 -68.92 35.71
N ASP A 38 -20.25 -69.80 34.72
CA ASP A 38 -19.85 -69.46 33.35
C ASP A 38 -20.82 -68.47 32.71
N ALA A 39 -22.13 -68.63 32.93
CA ALA A 39 -23.14 -67.65 32.53
C ALA A 39 -22.89 -66.28 33.19
N ARG A 40 -22.62 -66.24 34.50
CA ARG A 40 -22.27 -65.00 35.22
C ARG A 40 -20.98 -64.35 34.72
N ARG A 41 -19.97 -65.14 34.34
CA ARG A 41 -18.72 -64.65 33.75
C ARG A 41 -18.93 -64.12 32.34
N ALA A 42 -19.76 -64.79 31.53
CA ALA A 42 -20.12 -64.33 30.19
C ALA A 42 -20.90 -63.00 30.24
N THR A 43 -21.87 -62.87 31.15
CA THR A 43 -22.59 -61.61 31.35
C THR A 43 -21.66 -60.50 31.83
N ALA A 44 -20.76 -60.78 32.79
CA ALA A 44 -19.78 -59.80 33.26
C ALA A 44 -18.80 -59.33 32.17
N ARG A 45 -18.39 -60.24 31.26
CA ARG A 45 -17.55 -59.88 30.11
C ARG A 45 -18.32 -59.02 29.10
N ALA A 46 -19.57 -59.37 28.80
CA ALA A 46 -20.43 -58.60 27.92
C ALA A 46 -20.68 -57.19 28.47
N THR A 47 -20.98 -57.06 29.76
CA THR A 47 -21.19 -55.75 30.41
C THR A 47 -19.91 -54.92 30.38
N ASN A 48 -18.75 -55.52 30.67
CA ASN A 48 -17.48 -54.81 30.61
C ASN A 48 -17.13 -54.36 29.19
N GLN A 49 -17.39 -55.20 28.18
CA GLN A 49 -17.19 -54.82 26.78
C GLN A 49 -18.12 -53.67 26.36
N THR A 50 -19.38 -53.68 26.79
CA THR A 50 -20.30 -52.56 26.50
C THR A 50 -19.88 -51.27 27.20
N LEU A 51 -19.36 -51.34 28.44
CA LEU A 51 -18.85 -50.17 29.15
C LEU A 51 -17.63 -49.58 28.44
N VAL A 52 -16.67 -50.42 28.06
CA VAL A 52 -15.48 -50.00 27.30
C VAL A 52 -15.87 -49.39 25.94
N ALA A 53 -16.84 -49.98 25.24
CA ALA A 53 -17.34 -49.44 23.98
C ALA A 53 -18.02 -48.07 24.15
N LEU A 54 -18.81 -47.89 25.22
CA LEU A 54 -19.43 -46.61 25.58
C LEU A 54 -18.38 -45.55 25.94
N GLU A 55 -17.35 -45.92 26.69
CA GLU A 55 -16.24 -45.03 27.02
C GLU A 55 -15.49 -44.60 25.76
N HIS A 56 -15.15 -45.52 24.86
CA HIS A 56 -14.55 -45.20 23.56
C HIS A 56 -15.45 -44.31 22.69
N ALA A 57 -16.75 -44.59 22.63
CA ALA A 57 -17.70 -43.77 21.88
C ALA A 57 -17.78 -42.35 22.47
N SER A 58 -17.78 -42.22 23.79
CA SER A 58 -17.78 -40.92 24.49
C SER A 58 -16.46 -40.16 24.26
N GLY A 59 -15.32 -40.85 24.28
CA GLY A 59 -14.00 -40.30 23.99
C GLY A 59 -13.90 -39.80 22.56
N ASN A 60 -14.36 -40.60 21.60
CA ASN A 60 -14.41 -40.22 20.18
C ASN A 60 -15.34 -39.01 19.95
N ALA A 61 -16.50 -38.96 20.60
CA ALA A 61 -17.39 -37.80 20.51
C ALA A 61 -16.74 -36.52 21.06
N ARG A 62 -15.96 -36.61 22.15
CA ARG A 62 -15.21 -35.48 22.70
C ARG A 62 -14.10 -35.02 21.76
N LEU A 63 -13.33 -35.95 21.19
CA LEU A 63 -12.27 -35.64 20.22
C LEU A 63 -12.84 -34.93 18.99
N LEU A 64 -13.94 -35.45 18.44
CA LEU A 64 -14.57 -34.88 17.26
C LEU A 64 -15.17 -33.48 17.55
N ASN A 65 -15.68 -33.26 18.75
CA ASN A 65 -16.11 -31.92 19.19
C ASN A 65 -14.93 -30.96 19.38
N ALA A 66 -13.82 -31.43 19.96
CA ALA A 66 -12.61 -30.63 20.13
C ALA A 66 -12.00 -30.25 18.77
N GLU A 67 -11.96 -31.19 17.82
CA GLU A 67 -11.50 -30.94 16.44
C GLU A 67 -12.40 -29.90 15.73
N LYS A 68 -13.72 -30.04 15.84
CA LYS A 68 -14.66 -29.04 15.31
C LYS A 68 -14.46 -27.65 15.92
N GLN A 69 -14.25 -27.57 17.23
CA GLN A 69 -13.97 -26.30 17.92
C GLN A 69 -12.64 -25.69 17.44
N HIS A 70 -11.60 -26.52 17.30
CA HIS A 70 -10.30 -26.08 16.79
C HIS A 70 -10.41 -25.55 15.35
N LEU A 71 -11.12 -26.26 14.46
CA LEU A 71 -11.37 -25.81 13.10
C LEU A 71 -12.16 -24.48 13.05
N ARG A 72 -13.14 -24.30 13.93
CA ARG A 72 -13.87 -23.03 14.05
C ARG A 72 -12.96 -21.89 14.49
N SER A 73 -12.10 -22.14 15.49
CA SER A 73 -11.12 -21.18 15.99
C SER A 73 -10.10 -20.78 14.92
N LEU A 74 -9.59 -21.76 14.14
CA LEU A 74 -8.70 -21.47 13.01
C LEU A 74 -9.39 -20.64 11.93
N LYS A 75 -10.64 -20.99 11.57
CA LYS A 75 -11.41 -20.24 10.57
C LYS A 75 -11.73 -18.81 11.01
N SER A 76 -12.08 -18.60 12.28
CA SER A 76 -12.33 -17.25 12.80
C SER A 76 -11.02 -16.45 12.88
N GLY A 77 -9.94 -17.05 13.36
CA GLY A 77 -8.62 -16.41 13.43
C GLY A 77 -8.09 -16.00 12.07
N THR A 78 -8.14 -16.90 11.08
CA THR A 78 -7.72 -16.61 9.70
C THR A 78 -8.58 -15.53 9.05
N SER A 79 -9.90 -15.56 9.25
CA SER A 79 -10.82 -14.51 8.77
C SER A 79 -10.46 -13.13 9.34
N VAL A 80 -10.23 -13.03 10.66
CA VAL A 80 -9.86 -11.77 11.32
C VAL A 80 -8.51 -11.24 10.82
N ILE A 81 -7.54 -12.13 10.59
CA ILE A 81 -6.24 -11.73 10.04
C ILE A 81 -6.41 -11.22 8.60
N LEU A 82 -7.19 -11.92 7.78
CA LEU A 82 -7.47 -11.52 6.41
C LEU A 82 -8.17 -10.17 6.34
N THR A 83 -9.22 -9.94 7.13
CA THR A 83 -9.93 -8.66 7.14
C THR A 83 -9.03 -7.51 7.58
N LYS A 84 -8.25 -7.69 8.65
CA LYS A 84 -7.27 -6.68 9.08
C LYS A 84 -6.23 -6.40 8.00
N SER A 85 -5.70 -7.44 7.35
CA SER A 85 -4.73 -7.26 6.28
C SER A 85 -5.35 -6.47 5.10
N GLN A 86 -6.59 -6.78 4.73
CA GLN A 86 -7.32 -6.09 3.67
C GLN A 86 -7.59 -4.62 4.02
N GLU A 87 -7.99 -4.34 5.26
CA GLU A 87 -8.15 -2.96 5.76
C GLU A 87 -6.86 -2.17 5.67
N THR A 88 -5.72 -2.76 6.06
CA THR A 88 -4.42 -2.09 5.96
C THR A 88 -3.98 -1.84 4.52
N VAL A 89 -4.29 -2.76 3.59
CA VAL A 89 -4.01 -2.58 2.16
C VAL A 89 -4.86 -1.44 1.61
N LEU A 90 -6.17 -1.43 1.87
CA LEU A 90 -7.06 -0.36 1.44
C LEU A 90 -6.66 1.01 2.01
N ALA A 91 -6.21 1.07 3.26
CA ALA A 91 -5.69 2.30 3.85
C ALA A 91 -4.42 2.79 3.14
N ARG A 92 -3.52 1.87 2.76
CA ARG A 92 -2.31 2.21 1.98
C ARG A 92 -2.66 2.67 0.58
N ASP A 93 -3.62 2.03 -0.09
CA ASP A 93 -4.04 2.40 -1.44
C ASP A 93 -4.61 3.82 -1.48
N ARG A 94 -5.40 4.21 -0.47
CA ARG A 94 -5.88 5.60 -0.34
C ARG A 94 -4.74 6.61 -0.25
N ILE A 95 -3.71 6.31 0.56
CA ILE A 95 -2.55 7.19 0.70
C ILE A 95 -1.78 7.29 -0.63
N ILE A 96 -1.64 6.18 -1.35
CA ILE A 96 -0.97 6.16 -2.65
C ILE A 96 -1.75 7.00 -3.67
N ASP A 97 -3.08 6.90 -3.68
CA ASP A 97 -3.92 7.68 -4.59
C ASP A 97 -3.89 9.17 -4.24
N ASP A 98 -3.90 9.54 -2.96
CA ASP A 98 -3.70 10.92 -2.52
C ASP A 98 -2.33 11.45 -2.97
N GLN A 99 -1.26 10.67 -2.82
CA GLN A 99 0.07 11.04 -3.27
C GLN A 99 0.14 11.20 -4.80
N ARG A 100 -0.52 10.33 -5.56
CA ARG A 100 -0.59 10.42 -7.03
C ARG A 100 -1.31 11.69 -7.47
N THR A 101 -2.44 12.02 -6.85
CA THR A 101 -3.18 13.24 -7.18
C THR A 101 -2.36 14.49 -6.88
N GLN A 102 -1.64 14.52 -5.74
CA GLN A 102 -0.71 15.60 -5.40
C GLN A 102 0.43 15.71 -6.43
N LEU A 103 1.03 14.60 -6.86
CA LEU A 103 2.07 14.61 -7.89
C LEU A 103 1.56 15.15 -9.22
N HIS A 104 0.35 14.76 -9.65
CA HIS A 104 -0.26 15.32 -10.85
C HIS A 104 -0.51 16.83 -10.74
N LEU A 105 -1.04 17.30 -9.61
CA LEU A 105 -1.26 18.72 -9.36
C LEU A 105 0.05 19.53 -9.32
N LEU A 106 1.13 18.94 -8.78
CA LEU A 106 2.44 19.58 -8.80
C LEU A 106 3.01 19.61 -10.21
N ALA A 107 2.90 18.50 -10.96
CA ALA A 107 3.39 18.43 -12.34
C ALA A 107 2.71 19.47 -13.25
N THR A 108 1.39 19.67 -13.13
CA THR A 108 0.68 20.70 -13.90
C THR A 108 1.16 22.11 -13.51
N LYS A 109 1.29 22.40 -12.21
CA LYS A 109 1.83 23.69 -11.74
C LYS A 109 3.25 23.95 -12.26
N TYR A 110 4.11 22.94 -12.25
CA TYR A 110 5.47 23.06 -12.79
C TYR A 110 5.47 23.34 -14.29
N PHE A 111 4.58 22.67 -15.03
CA PHE A 111 4.42 22.92 -16.47
C PHE A 111 3.99 24.36 -16.74
N ASP A 112 2.95 24.85 -16.04
CA ASP A 112 2.45 26.22 -16.18
C ASP A 112 3.53 27.25 -15.84
N GLN A 113 4.26 27.05 -14.75
CA GLN A 113 5.37 27.92 -14.35
C GLN A 113 6.51 27.92 -15.37
N SER A 114 6.81 26.77 -15.96
CA SER A 114 7.82 26.67 -17.03
C SER A 114 7.39 27.43 -18.28
N SER A 115 6.10 27.39 -18.64
CA SER A 115 5.55 28.16 -19.77
C SER A 115 5.65 29.66 -19.51
N GLN A 116 5.19 30.12 -18.34
CA GLN A 116 5.25 31.53 -17.95
C GLN A 116 6.70 32.06 -17.91
N LEU A 117 7.65 31.24 -17.44
CA LEU A 117 9.06 31.61 -17.45
C LEU A 117 9.61 31.74 -18.88
N ALA A 118 9.18 30.88 -19.81
CA ALA A 118 9.58 30.96 -21.20
C ALA A 118 9.04 32.23 -21.88
N GLU A 119 7.76 32.54 -21.64
CA GLU A 119 7.11 33.77 -22.12
C GLU A 119 7.80 35.03 -21.58
N SER A 120 8.01 35.11 -20.27
CA SER A 120 8.70 36.26 -19.65
C SER A 120 10.13 36.44 -20.15
N LYS A 121 10.85 35.34 -20.44
CA LYS A 121 12.18 35.41 -21.06
C LYS A 121 12.12 35.95 -22.48
N ALA A 122 11.12 35.55 -23.28
CA ALA A 122 10.92 36.07 -24.62
C ALA A 122 10.65 37.58 -24.59
N GLU A 123 9.73 38.03 -23.72
CA GLU A 123 9.44 39.46 -23.52
C GLU A 123 10.69 40.24 -23.09
N CYS A 124 11.51 39.70 -22.19
CA CYS A 124 12.74 40.35 -21.77
C CYS A 124 13.73 40.52 -22.93
N VAL A 125 13.81 39.54 -23.83
CA VAL A 125 14.65 39.63 -25.04
C VAL A 125 14.11 40.68 -25.99
N GLU A 126 12.79 40.69 -26.25
CA GLU A 126 12.15 41.68 -27.12
C GLU A 126 12.36 43.10 -26.60
N LEU A 127 12.11 43.35 -25.32
CA LEU A 127 12.34 44.65 -24.69
C LEU A 127 13.80 45.08 -24.76
N LYS A 128 14.76 44.16 -24.56
CA LYS A 128 16.20 44.47 -24.70
C LYS A 128 16.55 44.87 -26.13
N LEU A 129 15.98 44.20 -27.12
CA LEU A 129 16.20 44.54 -28.54
C LEU A 129 15.58 45.89 -28.87
N GLU A 130 14.37 46.18 -28.38
CA GLU A 130 13.72 47.46 -28.59
C GLU A 130 14.47 48.62 -27.94
N VAL A 131 14.92 48.46 -26.68
CA VAL A 131 15.76 49.46 -26.02
C VAL A 131 17.05 49.68 -26.80
N SER A 132 17.68 48.62 -27.29
CA SER A 132 18.90 48.74 -28.10
C SER A 132 18.65 49.49 -29.42
N ARG A 133 17.52 49.24 -30.08
CA ARG A 133 17.09 49.97 -31.27
C ARG A 133 16.88 51.45 -30.96
N ILE A 134 16.09 51.77 -29.94
CA ILE A 134 15.80 53.16 -29.54
C ILE A 134 17.10 53.91 -29.20
N LEU A 135 18.02 53.28 -28.48
CA LEU A 135 19.30 53.89 -28.14
C LEU A 135 20.17 54.13 -29.38
N LYS A 136 20.16 53.21 -30.35
CA LYS A 136 20.88 53.38 -31.61
C LYS A 136 20.30 54.55 -32.43
N ASP A 137 18.99 54.61 -32.57
CA ASP A 137 18.29 55.66 -33.31
C ASP A 137 18.53 57.03 -32.66
N ARG A 138 18.35 57.14 -31.34
CA ARG A 138 18.66 58.36 -30.59
C ARG A 138 20.12 58.80 -30.72
N ARG A 139 21.05 57.84 -30.81
CA ARG A 139 22.48 58.18 -31.00
C ARG A 139 22.74 58.75 -32.38
N ALA A 140 22.08 58.23 -33.42
CA ALA A 140 22.15 58.78 -34.77
C ALA A 140 21.57 60.21 -34.81
N ASP A 141 20.37 60.41 -34.25
CA ASP A 141 19.75 61.73 -34.17
C ASP A 141 20.65 62.76 -33.45
N LEU A 142 21.28 62.35 -32.33
CA LEU A 142 22.22 63.21 -31.61
C LEU A 142 23.46 63.55 -32.46
N GLN A 143 23.97 62.60 -33.23
CA GLN A 143 25.11 62.84 -34.14
C GLN A 143 24.72 63.81 -35.26
N ASP A 144 23.54 63.66 -35.86
CA ASP A 144 23.06 64.56 -36.90
C ASP A 144 22.85 65.98 -36.37
N LEU A 145 22.24 66.11 -35.18
CA LEU A 145 22.09 67.40 -34.50
C LEU A 145 23.44 68.03 -34.17
N MET A 146 24.44 67.24 -33.77
CA MET A 146 25.81 67.74 -33.57
C MET A 146 26.44 68.22 -34.88
N GLN A 147 26.27 67.49 -35.99
CA GLN A 147 26.80 67.92 -37.30
C GLN A 147 26.14 69.23 -37.78
N ILE A 148 24.83 69.36 -37.61
CA ILE A 148 24.10 70.60 -37.92
C ILE A 148 24.65 71.75 -37.05
N ALA A 149 24.86 71.51 -35.76
CA ALA A 149 25.43 72.50 -34.85
C ALA A 149 26.83 72.96 -35.27
N VAL A 150 27.73 72.04 -35.64
CA VAL A 150 29.05 72.36 -36.20
C VAL A 150 28.91 73.25 -37.44
N ARG A 151 28.03 72.86 -38.36
CA ARG A 151 27.86 73.58 -39.63
C ARG A 151 27.29 74.98 -39.41
N MET A 152 26.37 75.16 -38.45
CA MET A 152 25.89 76.48 -38.05
C MET A 152 27.02 77.37 -37.55
N LEU A 153 27.91 76.85 -36.69
CA LEU A 153 29.07 77.61 -36.22
C LEU A 153 30.02 78.00 -37.35
N GLN A 154 30.31 77.08 -38.27
CA GLN A 154 31.13 77.37 -39.45
C GLN A 154 30.51 78.45 -40.33
N LEU A 155 29.18 78.41 -40.54
CA LEU A 155 28.48 79.43 -41.29
C LEU A 155 28.51 80.80 -40.59
N THR A 156 28.34 80.85 -39.27
CA THR A 156 28.44 82.10 -38.52
C THR A 156 29.84 82.71 -38.58
N ASP A 157 30.87 81.85 -38.55
CA ASP A 157 32.26 82.28 -38.69
C ASP A 157 32.55 82.81 -40.12
N HIS A 158 32.14 82.08 -41.15
CA HIS A 158 32.33 82.49 -42.55
C HIS A 158 31.55 83.75 -42.94
N LEU A 159 30.32 83.92 -42.44
CA LEU A 159 29.48 85.08 -42.75
C LEU A 159 29.76 86.26 -41.83
N GLY A 160 30.51 86.08 -40.74
CA GLY A 160 30.74 87.10 -39.72
C GLY A 160 29.47 87.54 -38.98
N ILE A 161 28.38 86.76 -39.09
CA ILE A 161 27.11 87.05 -38.42
C ILE A 161 27.10 86.28 -37.09
N PRO A 162 27.03 86.96 -35.94
CA PRO A 162 27.01 86.28 -34.66
C PRO A 162 25.72 85.48 -34.45
N LEU A 163 25.86 84.34 -33.77
CA LEU A 163 24.70 83.61 -33.25
C LEU A 163 23.89 84.54 -32.34
N ASP A 164 22.57 84.41 -32.39
CA ASP A 164 21.68 85.09 -31.47
C ASP A 164 21.97 84.64 -30.03
N ARG A 165 21.79 85.56 -29.08
CA ARG A 165 22.15 85.36 -27.66
C ARG A 165 21.65 84.04 -27.06
N PRO A 166 20.39 83.59 -27.25
CA PRO A 166 19.93 82.35 -26.65
C PRO A 166 20.57 81.12 -27.31
N THR A 167 20.76 81.11 -28.64
CA THR A 167 21.47 80.01 -29.32
C THR A 167 22.93 79.95 -28.89
N ALA A 168 23.62 81.09 -28.81
CA ALA A 168 24.99 81.15 -28.33
C ALA A 168 25.15 80.61 -26.90
N GLU A 169 24.16 80.87 -26.03
CA GLU A 169 24.14 80.35 -24.66
C GLU A 169 23.91 78.83 -24.62
N ILE A 170 23.02 78.29 -25.46
CA ILE A 170 22.77 76.85 -25.57
C ILE A 170 24.05 76.11 -26.00
N PHE A 171 24.75 76.63 -27.00
CA PHE A 171 26.01 76.06 -27.47
C PHE A 171 27.11 76.16 -26.41
N HIS A 172 27.22 77.30 -25.73
CA HIS A 172 28.18 77.49 -24.66
C HIS A 172 27.97 76.52 -23.49
N ARG A 173 26.71 76.32 -23.05
CA ARG A 173 26.36 75.33 -22.02
C ARG A 173 26.74 73.89 -22.42
N ARG A 174 26.80 73.61 -23.72
CA ARG A 174 27.23 72.32 -24.27
C ARG A 174 28.75 72.24 -24.54
N GLY A 175 29.52 73.23 -24.10
CA GLY A 175 30.98 73.26 -24.21
C GLY A 175 31.51 73.77 -25.56
N TRP A 176 30.66 74.31 -26.42
CA TRP A 176 31.07 74.82 -27.73
C TRP A 176 31.52 76.28 -27.61
N ASN A 177 32.60 76.66 -28.31
CA ASN A 177 33.07 78.03 -28.33
C ASN A 177 32.25 78.85 -29.35
N THR A 178 31.47 79.81 -28.84
CA THR A 178 30.60 80.69 -29.64
C THR A 178 31.14 82.11 -29.76
N LYS A 179 32.34 82.38 -29.23
CA LYS A 179 33.00 83.68 -29.38
C LYS A 179 33.59 83.75 -30.77
N ILE A 180 32.89 84.38 -31.71
CA ILE A 180 33.50 84.82 -32.97
C ILE A 180 34.52 85.88 -32.58
N ALA A 181 35.80 85.60 -32.83
CA ALA A 181 36.83 86.60 -32.69
C ALA A 181 36.46 87.73 -33.66
N ALA A 182 36.12 88.89 -33.13
CA ALA A 182 36.08 90.13 -33.90
C ALA A 182 37.53 90.52 -34.26
N GLU A 183 38.25 89.64 -34.95
CA GLU A 183 39.56 89.94 -35.52
C GLU A 183 39.32 90.55 -36.91
N SER A 184 39.34 91.88 -36.90
CA SER A 184 39.79 92.76 -37.99
C SER A 184 39.35 92.40 -39.42
N ARG A 185 38.33 93.12 -39.90
CA ARG A 185 38.41 93.74 -41.22
C ARG A 185 38.55 95.25 -41.05
#